data_AF-A0A0F2QJD8-F1
#
_entry.id   AF-A0A0F2QJD8-F1
#
_cell.length_a   1.000
_cell.length_b   1.000
_cell.length_c   1.000
_cell.angle_alpha   90.00
_cell.angle_beta   90.00
_cell.angle_gamma   90.00
#
_symmetry.space_group_name_H-M   'P 1'
#
loop_
_entity.id
_entity.type
_entity.pdbx_description
1 polymer ?
#
loop_
_entity_poly.entity_id
_entity_poly.type
_entity_poly.pdbx_seq_one_letter_code
_entity_poly.pdbx_strand_id
1 'polypeptide(L)'
;MLTLPILAKLSSAAVAAALTASITYGQYTIASGPNGSGLMPPASVLHPQASTDAVLDPLAEMMQALGAMKQEQAKSARNRAMVDWLASLRTDFTVERFDSGLVYKVRYAPDGDAGEVLEDFVAVPYGPEMSFAVTLKAADAGAVTVEGISCTAQQTFRRVDISAGTGAAQAEAMSQAEAYLAAPDAADPSLPADCLTARLKRG
;
A
#
# COMPACT_ATOMS: atom_id res chain seq x y z
N MET A 1 47.22 1.18 2.06
CA MET A 1 47.09 -0.13 2.74
C MET A 1 46.57 0.17 4.14
N LEU A 2 45.33 -0.08 4.57
CA LEU A 2 44.31 -1.08 4.22
C LEU A 2 42.95 -0.47 3.82
N THR A 3 42.16 -1.33 3.17
CA THR A 3 40.90 -1.15 2.44
C THR A 3 39.71 -1.83 3.13
N LEU A 4 38.54 -1.15 3.17
CA LEU A 4 37.13 -1.65 3.08
C LEU A 4 36.61 -2.64 4.18
N PRO A 5 35.30 -3.00 4.24
CA PRO A 5 34.05 -2.23 4.34
C PRO A 5 33.05 -2.84 5.37
N ILE A 6 32.24 -2.05 6.08
CA ILE A 6 31.03 -2.57 6.80
C ILE A 6 29.78 -1.80 6.37
N LEU A 7 29.68 -1.59 5.06
CA LEU A 7 28.52 -0.98 4.41
C LEU A 7 28.10 -1.86 3.24
N ALA A 8 27.80 -3.13 3.53
CA ALA A 8 27.28 -4.07 2.54
C ALA A 8 26.75 -5.34 3.24
N LYS A 9 25.55 -5.30 3.85
CA LYS A 9 24.79 -6.53 4.18
C LYS A 9 23.37 -6.37 4.75
N LEU A 10 22.59 -5.36 4.35
CA LEU A 10 21.15 -5.33 4.68
C LEU A 10 20.19 -5.30 3.48
N SER A 11 20.70 -5.40 2.25
CA SER A 11 19.90 -5.15 1.03
C SER A 11 19.43 -6.40 0.26
N SER A 12 19.20 -7.55 0.91
CA SER A 12 18.65 -8.71 0.19
C SER A 12 17.81 -9.64 1.04
N ALA A 13 18.18 -9.86 2.31
CA ALA A 13 17.41 -10.73 3.22
C ALA A 13 16.04 -10.13 3.61
N ALA A 14 15.93 -8.81 3.77
CA ALA A 14 14.66 -8.15 4.08
C ALA A 14 13.69 -8.17 2.88
N VAL A 15 14.21 -8.00 1.67
CA VAL A 15 13.43 -8.09 0.41
C VAL A 15 13.01 -9.53 0.14
N ALA A 16 13.88 -10.50 0.40
CA ALA A 16 13.56 -11.93 0.30
C ALA A 16 12.51 -12.35 1.35
N ALA A 17 12.56 -11.83 2.58
CA ALA A 17 11.58 -12.13 3.61
C ALA A 17 10.19 -11.56 3.28
N ALA A 18 10.13 -10.35 2.72
CA ALA A 18 8.88 -9.74 2.25
C ALA A 18 8.27 -10.49 1.05
N LEU A 19 9.10 -10.94 0.10
CA LEU A 19 8.67 -11.78 -1.02
C LEU A 19 8.22 -13.18 -0.56
N THR A 20 8.93 -13.80 0.38
CA THR A 20 8.59 -15.13 0.87
C THR A 20 7.29 -15.12 1.70
N ALA A 21 7.06 -14.09 2.52
CA ALA A 21 5.79 -13.93 3.24
C ALA A 21 4.59 -13.81 2.28
N SER A 22 4.79 -13.13 1.15
CA SER A 22 3.77 -12.96 0.11
C SER A 22 3.50 -14.24 -0.70
N ILE A 23 4.52 -15.08 -0.92
CA ILE A 23 4.39 -16.34 -1.68
C ILE A 23 3.85 -17.48 -0.79
N THR A 24 4.22 -17.53 0.49
CA THR A 24 3.84 -18.65 1.37
C THR A 24 2.36 -18.61 1.76
N TYR A 25 1.74 -17.42 1.88
CA TYR A 25 0.30 -17.30 2.10
C TYR A 25 -0.55 -17.74 0.90
N GLY A 26 0.01 -17.73 -0.32
CA GLY A 26 -0.65 -18.22 -1.53
C GLY A 26 -0.55 -19.74 -1.75
N GLN A 27 0.23 -20.47 -0.95
CA GLN A 27 0.44 -21.91 -1.15
C GLN A 27 -0.41 -22.83 -0.25
N TYR A 28 -1.05 -22.31 0.80
CA TYR A 28 -1.88 -23.12 1.70
C TYR A 28 -3.31 -23.37 1.18
N THR A 29 -3.72 -22.77 0.07
CA THR A 29 -5.06 -22.92 -0.52
C THR A 29 -5.12 -23.84 -1.75
N ILE A 30 -4.00 -24.43 -2.19
CA ILE A 30 -3.94 -25.30 -3.39
C ILE A 30 -3.40 -26.70 -3.06
N ALA A 31 -3.94 -27.37 -2.04
CA ALA A 31 -3.60 -28.76 -1.73
C ALA A 31 -4.82 -29.72 -1.70
N SER A 32 -5.98 -29.29 -2.19
CA SER A 32 -7.15 -30.16 -2.31
C SER A 32 -7.74 -30.07 -3.72
N GLY A 33 -7.19 -30.87 -4.63
CA GLY A 33 -7.67 -31.06 -6.00
C GLY A 33 -7.23 -32.41 -6.57
N PRO A 34 -7.99 -33.00 -7.50
CA PRO A 34 -8.36 -34.42 -7.45
C PRO A 34 -7.57 -35.29 -8.43
N ASN A 35 -7.28 -36.54 -8.05
CA ASN A 35 -7.45 -37.77 -8.86
C ASN A 35 -6.54 -38.91 -8.36
N GLY A 36 -7.15 -39.86 -7.66
CA GLY A 36 -6.65 -41.21 -7.43
C GLY A 36 -7.84 -42.15 -7.36
N SER A 37 -8.56 -42.30 -8.48
CA SER A 37 -9.74 -43.17 -8.59
C SER A 37 -9.37 -44.63 -8.32
N GLY A 38 -9.95 -45.18 -7.26
CA GLY A 38 -9.95 -46.60 -6.94
C GLY A 38 -11.23 -46.97 -6.20
N LEU A 39 -12.32 -47.08 -6.96
CA LEU A 39 -13.54 -47.89 -6.75
C LEU A 39 -13.98 -48.23 -5.30
N MET A 40 -15.20 -47.74 -4.99
CA MET A 40 -16.05 -47.96 -3.80
C MET A 40 -15.82 -47.06 -2.57
N PRO A 41 -16.88 -46.43 -2.03
CA PRO A 41 -16.80 -45.80 -0.73
C PRO A 41 -16.72 -46.90 0.34
N PRO A 42 -15.74 -46.91 1.26
CA PRO A 42 -15.92 -47.68 2.48
C PRO A 42 -17.03 -47.02 3.28
N ALA A 43 -18.08 -47.80 3.51
CA ALA A 43 -19.17 -47.44 4.39
C ALA A 43 -18.65 -47.02 5.77
N SER A 44 -19.45 -46.18 6.43
CA SER A 44 -19.43 -45.84 7.86
C SER A 44 -18.27 -44.98 8.39
N VAL A 45 -18.42 -43.67 8.22
CA VAL A 45 -18.38 -42.76 9.38
C VAL A 45 -19.63 -41.85 9.30
N LEU A 46 -20.75 -42.38 9.77
CA LEU A 46 -21.92 -41.56 10.12
C LEU A 46 -21.49 -40.66 11.28
N HIS A 47 -21.21 -39.38 11.00
CA HIS A 47 -21.25 -38.34 12.04
C HIS A 47 -22.72 -38.04 12.33
N PRO A 48 -23.26 -38.31 13.54
CA PRO A 48 -24.68 -38.12 13.83
C PRO A 48 -25.11 -36.65 13.96
N GLN A 49 -24.24 -35.69 13.63
CA GLN A 49 -24.54 -34.25 13.70
C GLN A 49 -23.90 -33.45 12.56
N ALA A 50 -23.92 -33.96 11.33
CA ALA A 50 -23.78 -33.06 10.19
C ALA A 50 -25.10 -32.28 10.07
N SER A 51 -25.14 -31.08 10.64
CA SER A 51 -26.26 -30.15 10.43
C SER A 51 -26.44 -29.96 8.92
N THR A 52 -27.58 -30.40 8.40
CA THR A 52 -27.98 -30.27 7.00
C THR A 52 -28.36 -28.82 6.60
N ASP A 53 -27.93 -27.82 7.36
CA ASP A 53 -28.40 -26.44 7.25
C ASP A 53 -27.38 -25.46 6.65
N ALA A 54 -26.18 -25.91 6.28
CA ALA A 54 -25.31 -25.11 5.43
C ALA A 54 -25.60 -25.45 3.97
N VAL A 55 -26.65 -24.86 3.41
CA VAL A 55 -26.78 -24.73 1.94
C VAL A 55 -25.68 -23.74 1.52
N LEU A 56 -24.46 -24.24 1.38
CA LEU A 56 -23.38 -23.51 0.73
C LEU A 56 -23.79 -23.36 -0.73
N ASP A 57 -24.07 -22.14 -1.17
CA ASP A 57 -24.25 -21.83 -2.58
C ASP A 57 -22.86 -21.86 -3.24
N PRO A 58 -22.49 -22.93 -3.97
CA PRO A 58 -21.14 -23.09 -4.48
C PRO A 58 -20.77 -22.00 -5.49
N LEU A 59 -21.78 -21.41 -6.14
CA LEU A 59 -21.59 -20.29 -7.06
C LEU A 59 -21.26 -19.00 -6.28
N ALA A 60 -21.92 -18.77 -5.14
CA ALA A 60 -21.62 -17.64 -4.27
C ALA A 60 -20.20 -17.73 -3.69
N GLU A 61 -19.77 -18.91 -3.23
CA GLU A 61 -18.40 -19.15 -2.75
C GLU A 61 -17.35 -18.93 -3.85
N MET A 62 -17.61 -19.44 -5.06
CA MET A 62 -16.72 -19.23 -6.20
C MET A 62 -16.63 -17.74 -6.57
N MET A 63 -17.75 -17.01 -6.57
CA MET A 63 -17.76 -15.57 -6.82
C MET A 63 -17.01 -14.78 -5.75
N GLN A 64 -17.14 -15.16 -4.47
CA GLN A 64 -16.36 -14.56 -3.38
C GLN A 64 -14.86 -14.83 -3.54
N ALA A 65 -14.46 -16.06 -3.88
CA ALA A 65 -13.06 -16.42 -4.13
C ALA A 65 -12.47 -15.64 -5.32
N LEU A 66 -13.22 -15.52 -6.42
CA LEU A 66 -12.84 -14.70 -7.56
C LEU A 66 -12.70 -13.21 -7.20
N GLY A 67 -13.61 -12.71 -6.35
CA GLY A 67 -13.54 -11.35 -5.81
C GLY A 67 -12.27 -11.12 -4.99
N ALA A 68 -11.94 -12.02 -4.08
CA ALA A 68 -10.73 -11.97 -3.26
C ALA A 68 -9.45 -12.01 -4.13
N MET A 69 -9.39 -12.88 -5.13
CA MET A 69 -8.25 -12.94 -6.05
C MET A 69 -8.07 -11.63 -6.84
N LYS A 70 -9.16 -11.03 -7.32
CA LYS A 70 -9.10 -9.74 -8.02
C LYS A 70 -8.60 -8.62 -7.11
N GLN A 71 -9.00 -8.62 -5.84
CA GLN A 71 -8.55 -7.63 -4.86
C GLN A 71 -7.05 -7.79 -4.55
N GLU A 72 -6.57 -9.01 -4.37
CA GLU A 72 -5.13 -9.27 -4.16
C GLU A 72 -4.29 -8.91 -5.39
N GLN A 73 -4.78 -9.19 -6.60
CA GLN A 73 -4.11 -8.76 -7.82
C GLN A 73 -4.05 -7.23 -7.93
N ALA A 74 -5.14 -6.53 -7.63
CA ALA A 74 -5.18 -5.07 -7.63
C ALA A 74 -4.21 -4.49 -6.60
N LYS A 75 -4.16 -5.06 -5.39
CA LYS A 75 -3.19 -4.69 -4.35
C LYS A 75 -1.74 -4.90 -4.80
N SER A 76 -1.43 -6.06 -5.36
CA SER A 76 -0.09 -6.34 -5.90
C SER A 76 0.31 -5.37 -7.00
N ALA A 77 -0.64 -4.99 -7.88
CA ALA A 77 -0.38 -4.03 -8.94
C ALA A 77 -0.12 -2.63 -8.37
N ARG A 78 -0.91 -2.17 -7.39
CA ARG A 78 -0.68 -0.88 -6.72
C ARG A 78 0.66 -0.84 -5.99
N ASN A 79 1.03 -1.90 -5.29
CA ASN A 79 2.33 -2.01 -4.62
C ASN A 79 3.48 -1.94 -5.63
N ARG A 80 3.32 -2.59 -6.79
CA ARG A 80 4.30 -2.47 -7.87
C ARG A 80 4.41 -1.05 -8.41
N ALA A 81 3.29 -0.38 -8.69
CA ALA A 81 3.28 1.01 -9.13
C ALA A 81 3.94 1.96 -8.11
N MET A 82 3.71 1.73 -6.81
CA MET A 82 4.36 2.45 -5.72
C MET A 82 5.88 2.26 -5.75
N VAL A 83 6.35 1.02 -5.88
CA VAL A 83 7.79 0.72 -5.97
C VAL A 83 8.41 1.34 -7.22
N ASP A 84 7.74 1.26 -8.36
CA ASP A 84 8.22 1.85 -9.62
C ASP A 84 8.30 3.38 -9.52
N TRP A 85 7.32 4.01 -8.85
CA TRP A 85 7.37 5.45 -8.55
C TRP A 85 8.53 5.79 -7.61
N LEU A 86 8.67 5.09 -6.47
CA LEU A 86 9.77 5.32 -5.52
C LEU A 86 11.14 5.15 -6.19
N ALA A 87 11.30 4.16 -7.06
CA ALA A 87 12.52 3.92 -7.81
C ALA A 87 12.80 4.99 -8.88
N SER A 88 11.77 5.69 -9.35
CA SER A 88 11.91 6.81 -10.30
C SER A 88 12.34 8.11 -9.63
N LEU A 89 12.17 8.22 -8.31
CA LEU A 89 12.57 9.40 -7.55
C LEU A 89 14.10 9.55 -7.58
N ARG A 90 14.56 10.77 -7.84
CA ARG A 90 15.98 11.15 -7.71
C ARG A 90 16.32 11.67 -6.31
N THR A 91 15.44 11.43 -5.34
CA THR A 91 15.46 12.01 -4.01
C THR A 91 15.49 10.90 -2.96
N ASP A 92 16.02 11.22 -1.79
CA ASP A 92 15.93 10.34 -0.64
C ASP A 92 14.51 10.35 -0.06
N PHE A 93 14.04 9.17 0.35
CA PHE A 93 12.81 9.01 1.09
C PHE A 93 13.06 8.24 2.39
N THR A 94 12.21 8.50 3.38
CA THR A 94 12.18 7.73 4.63
C THR A 94 10.85 7.01 4.75
N VAL A 95 10.81 5.95 5.56
CA VAL A 95 9.60 5.15 5.77
C VAL A 95 9.34 5.07 7.25
N GLU A 96 8.12 5.42 7.65
CA GLU A 96 7.63 5.26 9.01
C GLU A 96 6.57 4.17 9.05
N ARG A 97 6.66 3.32 10.08
CA ARG A 97 5.81 2.14 10.23
C ARG A 97 4.76 2.39 11.30
N PHE A 98 3.50 2.15 10.94
CA PHE A 98 2.36 2.17 11.83
C PHE A 98 1.72 0.77 11.90
N ASP A 99 0.79 0.60 12.84
CA ASP A 99 0.09 -0.67 13.05
C ASP A 99 -0.76 -1.07 11.82
N SER A 100 -1.38 -0.10 11.15
CA SER A 100 -2.27 -0.33 10.00
C SER A 100 -1.61 -0.08 8.63
N GLY A 101 -0.37 0.41 8.57
CA GLY A 101 0.31 0.65 7.31
C GLY A 101 1.69 1.30 7.41
N LEU A 102 2.10 1.91 6.31
CA LEU A 102 3.37 2.62 6.16
C LEU A 102 3.11 4.05 5.70
N VAL A 103 3.95 4.99 6.14
CA VAL A 103 4.00 6.34 5.57
C VAL A 103 5.38 6.57 4.96
N TYR A 104 5.43 6.78 3.65
CA TYR A 104 6.65 7.17 2.94
C TYR A 104 6.75 8.69 2.95
N LYS A 105 7.86 9.23 3.46
CA LYS A 105 8.17 10.66 3.42
C LYS A 105 9.18 10.90 2.30
N VAL A 106 8.77 11.59 1.25
CA VAL A 106 9.60 11.89 0.09
C VAL A 106 9.89 13.38 0.08
N ARG A 107 11.16 13.76 0.23
CA ARG A 107 11.58 15.16 0.24
C ARG A 107 12.19 15.53 -1.11
N TYR A 108 11.69 16.59 -1.73
CA TYR A 108 12.19 17.04 -3.03
C TYR A 108 13.27 18.11 -2.88
N ALA A 109 14.29 18.05 -3.75
CA ALA A 109 15.29 19.11 -3.85
C ALA A 109 14.67 20.32 -4.57
N PRO A 110 14.92 21.55 -4.12
CA PRO A 110 14.32 22.76 -4.68
C PRO A 110 14.98 23.21 -6.01
N ASP A 111 15.33 22.29 -6.90
CA ASP A 111 15.94 22.63 -8.19
C ASP A 111 14.89 22.76 -9.30
N GLY A 112 14.87 23.96 -9.91
CA GLY A 112 14.32 24.34 -11.22
C GLY A 112 13.08 23.62 -11.76
N ASP A 113 11.96 24.35 -11.86
CA ASP A 113 10.64 23.94 -12.39
C ASP A 113 9.80 22.95 -11.55
N ALA A 114 10.35 22.33 -10.51
CA ALA A 114 9.59 21.60 -9.47
C ALA A 114 9.05 22.50 -8.33
N GLY A 115 9.12 23.81 -8.51
CA GLY A 115 9.14 24.86 -7.46
C GLY A 115 7.93 25.05 -6.56
N GLU A 116 6.96 24.14 -6.55
CA GLU A 116 5.80 24.20 -5.67
C GLU A 116 5.78 23.08 -4.63
N VAL A 117 6.24 21.85 -4.91
CA VAL A 117 6.11 20.72 -3.96
C VAL A 117 7.39 20.52 -3.15
N LEU A 118 7.27 20.59 -1.83
CA LEU A 118 8.38 20.45 -0.90
C LEU A 118 8.56 19.00 -0.44
N GLU A 119 7.46 18.33 -0.11
CA GLU A 119 7.46 17.00 0.49
C GLU A 119 6.14 16.28 0.23
N ASP A 120 6.19 14.97 0.02
CA ASP A 120 5.02 14.08 -0.04
C ASP A 120 5.05 13.07 1.11
N PHE A 121 3.92 12.90 1.79
CA PHE A 121 3.68 11.90 2.82
C PHE A 121 2.68 10.88 2.27
N VAL A 122 3.14 9.72 1.85
CA VAL A 122 2.30 8.71 1.19
C VAL A 122 1.93 7.60 2.17
N ALA A 123 0.66 7.59 2.57
CA ALA A 123 0.05 6.57 3.41
C ALA A 123 -0.34 5.34 2.57
N VAL A 124 0.21 4.18 2.94
CA VAL A 124 -0.03 2.89 2.28
C VAL A 124 -0.53 1.88 3.33
N PRO A 125 -1.82 1.53 3.31
CA PRO A 125 -2.37 0.49 4.18
C PRO A 125 -1.75 -0.89 3.92
N TYR A 126 -1.70 -1.76 4.94
CA TYR A 126 -1.27 -3.15 4.74
C TYR A 126 -2.33 -4.02 4.04
N GLY A 127 -3.60 -3.63 4.13
CA GLY A 127 -4.72 -4.36 3.54
C GLY A 127 -4.93 -4.02 2.06
N PRO A 128 -6.09 -4.40 1.49
CA PRO A 128 -6.42 -4.18 0.09
C PRO A 128 -6.92 -2.75 -0.19
N GLU A 129 -6.93 -1.86 0.79
CA GLU A 129 -7.44 -0.49 0.69
C GLU A 129 -6.57 0.38 -0.22
N MET A 130 -7.08 1.58 -0.52
CA MET A 130 -6.40 2.54 -1.38
C MET A 130 -5.32 3.30 -0.62
N SER A 131 -4.28 3.73 -1.34
CA SER A 131 -3.26 4.62 -0.80
C SER A 131 -3.69 6.08 -0.92
N PHE A 132 -3.13 6.92 -0.07
CA PHE A 132 -3.38 8.36 -0.02
C PHE A 132 -2.07 9.12 0.16
N ALA A 133 -2.01 10.34 -0.33
CA ALA A 133 -0.85 11.19 -0.16
C ALA A 133 -1.24 12.53 0.46
N VAL A 134 -0.38 13.05 1.32
CA VAL A 134 -0.43 14.42 1.80
C VAL A 134 0.77 15.16 1.24
N THR A 135 0.52 16.15 0.40
CA THR A 135 1.54 16.95 -0.27
C THR A 135 1.70 18.29 0.43
N LEU A 136 2.94 18.65 0.74
CA LEU A 136 3.32 19.98 1.20
C LEU A 136 3.75 20.83 0.02
N LYS A 137 3.05 21.92 -0.22
CA LYS A 137 3.34 22.87 -1.29
C LYS A 137 3.79 24.22 -0.76
N ALA A 138 4.89 24.76 -1.28
CA ALA A 138 5.24 26.16 -1.13
C ALA A 138 4.12 27.03 -1.70
N ALA A 139 3.73 28.05 -0.95
CA ALA A 139 2.73 29.02 -1.32
C ALA A 139 3.27 30.45 -1.15
N ASP A 140 2.56 31.42 -1.73
CA ASP A 140 2.96 32.84 -1.66
C ASP A 140 3.18 33.33 -0.23
N ALA A 141 4.05 34.33 -0.11
CA ALA A 141 4.40 35.01 1.13
C ALA A 141 5.06 34.11 2.20
N GLY A 142 5.72 33.02 1.77
CA GLY A 142 6.38 32.11 2.70
C GLY A 142 5.37 31.31 3.51
N ALA A 143 4.31 30.83 2.87
CA ALA A 143 3.38 29.87 3.45
C ALA A 143 3.59 28.48 2.85
N VAL A 144 3.08 27.44 3.52
CA VAL A 144 2.99 26.07 3.03
C VAL A 144 1.52 25.65 3.01
N THR A 145 1.06 25.16 1.87
CA THR A 145 -0.25 24.53 1.73
C THR A 145 -0.12 23.01 1.96
N VAL A 146 -1.02 22.45 2.76
CA VAL A 146 -1.13 21.02 3.03
C VAL A 146 -2.31 20.49 2.23
N GLU A 147 -2.06 19.58 1.27
CA GLU A 147 -3.07 19.03 0.38
C GLU A 147 -3.16 17.51 0.50
N GLY A 148 -4.38 16.98 0.58
CA GLY A 148 -4.67 15.57 0.44
C GLY A 148 -4.90 15.20 -1.02
N ILE A 149 -4.29 14.10 -1.48
CA ILE A 149 -4.40 13.57 -2.83
C ILE A 149 -4.74 12.08 -2.74
N SER A 150 -5.88 11.70 -3.33
CA SER A 150 -6.25 10.30 -3.55
C SER A 150 -6.22 9.98 -5.05
N CYS A 151 -6.73 8.84 -5.48
CA CYS A 151 -6.89 8.56 -6.91
C CYS A 151 -7.98 9.41 -7.59
N THR A 152 -9.00 9.83 -6.85
CA THR A 152 -10.20 10.48 -7.40
C THR A 152 -10.43 11.90 -6.91
N ALA A 153 -9.78 12.31 -5.82
CA ALA A 153 -10.01 13.59 -5.17
C ALA A 153 -8.72 14.32 -4.83
N GLN A 154 -8.80 15.63 -4.70
CA GLN A 154 -7.78 16.47 -4.09
C GLN A 154 -8.46 17.49 -3.21
N GLN A 155 -7.96 17.65 -1.99
CA GLN A 155 -8.54 18.56 -1.01
C GLN A 155 -7.43 19.35 -0.32
N THR A 156 -7.62 20.65 -0.16
CA THR A 156 -6.72 21.47 0.65
C THR A 156 -7.14 21.34 2.10
N PHE A 157 -6.28 20.78 2.94
CA PHE A 157 -6.54 20.68 4.38
C PHE A 157 -6.30 22.01 5.07
N ARG A 158 -5.18 22.66 4.77
CA ARG A 158 -4.72 23.84 5.51
C ARG A 158 -3.70 24.65 4.74
N ARG A 159 -3.61 25.94 5.05
CA ARG A 159 -2.46 26.80 4.75
C ARG A 159 -1.77 27.17 6.07
N VAL A 160 -0.47 26.91 6.16
CA VAL A 160 0.38 27.11 7.33
C VAL A 160 1.41 28.18 7.00
N ASP A 161 1.59 29.15 7.88
CA ASP A 161 2.59 30.21 7.69
C ASP A 161 3.98 29.70 8.11
N ILE A 162 5.01 29.82 7.27
CA ILE A 162 6.36 29.29 7.56
C ILE A 162 7.05 30.09 8.67
N SER A 163 6.55 31.28 8.99
CA SER A 163 7.00 32.05 10.16
C SER A 163 6.83 31.28 11.49
N ALA A 164 5.97 30.26 11.53
CA ALA A 164 5.80 29.34 12.67
C ALA A 164 6.73 28.09 12.63
N GLY A 165 7.55 27.95 11.57
CA GLY A 165 8.45 26.82 11.34
C GLY A 165 7.85 25.71 10.46
N THR A 166 8.65 25.15 9.55
CA THR A 166 8.26 24.05 8.64
C THR A 166 7.82 22.77 9.38
N GLY A 167 8.28 22.59 10.62
CA GLY A 167 7.91 21.43 11.46
C GLY A 167 6.42 21.34 11.75
N ALA A 168 5.69 22.46 11.79
CA ALA A 168 4.24 22.45 12.01
C ALA A 168 3.48 21.85 10.81
N ALA A 169 3.88 22.20 9.58
CA ALA A 169 3.28 21.65 8.37
C ALA A 169 3.59 20.15 8.21
N GLN A 170 4.81 19.73 8.56
CA GLN A 170 5.20 18.31 8.55
C GLN A 170 4.45 17.49 9.60
N ALA A 171 4.28 18.03 10.82
CA ALA A 171 3.51 17.36 11.87
C ALA A 171 2.04 17.21 11.47
N GLU A 172 1.45 18.24 10.86
CA GLU A 172 0.09 18.17 10.32
C GLU A 172 -0.01 17.12 9.20
N ALA A 173 0.90 17.16 8.22
CA ALA A 173 0.88 16.19 7.12
C ALA A 173 1.00 14.74 7.62
N MET A 174 1.88 14.51 8.59
CA MET A 174 1.98 13.20 9.25
C MET A 174 0.68 12.83 9.96
N SER A 175 0.10 13.74 10.75
CA SER A 175 -1.16 13.48 11.45
C SER A 175 -2.30 13.14 10.49
N GLN A 176 -2.37 13.78 9.32
CA GLN A 176 -3.37 13.48 8.30
C GLN A 176 -3.11 12.12 7.63
N ALA A 177 -1.86 11.76 7.36
CA ALA A 177 -1.49 10.46 6.82
C ALA A 177 -1.80 9.32 7.81
N GLU A 178 -1.50 9.51 9.10
CA GLU A 178 -1.83 8.55 10.17
C GLU A 178 -3.35 8.42 10.35
N ALA A 179 -4.08 9.54 10.37
CA ALA A 179 -5.54 9.52 10.45
C ALA A 179 -6.16 8.76 9.26
N TYR A 180 -5.60 8.90 8.05
CA TYR A 180 -6.02 8.12 6.90
C TYR A 180 -5.78 6.62 7.11
N LEU A 181 -4.62 6.22 7.64
CA LEU A 181 -4.32 4.82 7.92
C LEU A 181 -5.25 4.21 8.98
N ALA A 182 -5.90 5.00 9.83
CA ALA A 182 -6.89 4.51 10.78
C ALA A 182 -8.24 4.14 10.12
N ALA A 183 -8.58 4.79 9.00
CA ALA A 183 -9.81 4.55 8.26
C ALA A 183 -9.61 4.79 6.74
N PRO A 184 -8.86 3.90 6.05
CA PRO A 184 -8.51 4.09 4.65
C PRO A 184 -9.71 3.84 3.72
N ASP A 185 -9.67 4.43 2.52
CA ASP A 185 -10.73 4.25 1.54
C ASP A 185 -10.77 2.80 1.03
N ALA A 186 -11.98 2.28 0.86
CA ALA A 186 -12.19 0.95 0.33
C ALA A 186 -11.51 0.76 -1.05
N ALA A 187 -11.04 -0.45 -1.29
CA ALA A 187 -10.45 -0.82 -2.57
C ALA A 187 -11.42 -0.58 -3.73
N ASP A 188 -11.00 0.14 -4.75
CA ASP A 188 -11.73 0.27 -6.00
C ASP A 188 -10.96 -0.41 -7.14
N PRO A 189 -11.36 -1.63 -7.56
CA PRO A 189 -10.69 -2.37 -8.62
C PRO A 189 -10.92 -1.77 -10.01
N SER A 190 -11.81 -0.77 -10.16
CA SER A 190 -12.01 -0.06 -11.43
C SER A 190 -10.95 1.00 -11.69
N LEU A 191 -10.23 1.44 -10.64
CA LEU A 191 -9.19 2.45 -10.75
C LEU A 191 -7.86 1.82 -11.25
N PRO A 192 -7.10 2.55 -12.08
CA PRO A 192 -5.75 2.13 -12.47
C PRO A 192 -4.85 1.91 -11.25
N ALA A 193 -3.99 0.91 -11.30
CA ALA A 193 -3.09 0.59 -10.19
C ALA A 193 -2.10 1.73 -9.85
N ASP A 194 -1.76 2.55 -10.84
CA ASP A 194 -0.85 3.68 -10.72
C ASP A 194 -1.57 5.02 -10.49
N CYS A 195 -2.89 5.04 -10.24
CA CYS A 195 -3.68 6.26 -10.20
C CYS A 195 -3.12 7.32 -9.23
N LEU A 196 -2.69 6.93 -8.03
CA LEU A 196 -2.07 7.85 -7.08
C LEU A 196 -0.69 8.28 -7.56
N THR A 197 0.17 7.33 -7.91
CA THR A 197 1.56 7.59 -8.31
C THR A 197 1.65 8.42 -9.59
N ALA A 198 0.71 8.27 -10.52
CA ALA A 198 0.60 9.10 -11.72
C ALA A 198 0.32 10.58 -11.37
N ARG A 199 -0.45 10.83 -10.31
CA ARG A 199 -0.71 12.19 -9.78
C ARG A 199 0.44 12.75 -8.96
N LEU A 200 1.28 11.89 -8.39
CA LEU A 200 2.49 12.26 -7.65
C LEU A 200 3.71 12.44 -8.54
N LYS A 201 3.70 11.89 -9.76
CA LYS A 201 4.81 12.01 -10.70
C LYS A 201 5.07 13.47 -11.02
N ARG A 202 6.30 13.92 -10.75
CA ARG A 202 6.80 15.26 -11.11
C ARG A 202 7.71 15.09 -12.34
N GLY A 203 7.51 15.95 -13.35
CA GLY A 203 8.14 15.85 -14.67
C GLY A 203 9.62 16.15 -14.69
#